data_AF-A0A8S0WH96-F1
#
_entry.id   AF-A0A8S0WH96-F1
#
_cell.length_a   1.000
_cell.length_b   1.000
_cell.length_c   1.000
_cell.angle_alpha   90.00
_cell.angle_beta   90.00
_cell.angle_gamma   90.00
#
_symmetry.space_group_name_H-M   'P 1'
#
loop_
_entity.id
_entity.type
_entity.pdbx_description
1 polymer ?
#
loop_
_entity_poly.entity_id
_entity_poly.type
_entity_poly.pdbx_seq_one_letter_code
_entity_poly.pdbx_strand_id
1 'polypeptide(L)'
;MVRGTGKFKQKRGGGRNFSKDVSFDANERAKAARRGEDEDEDDSEEGSEEGSEEESDEESSEGEQQELTRAQRREMKKKLGPKEKKKEDDEDEEEEDEDLINPNHVKKKMNISDLGAPRELTRREREQKEKQEAQDKYWKLHVQGKTDQAKADLSRLAKIRAEREAAQAKRKAEAEAKVQEAEAKKQAQLAKKKT
;
A
#
# COMPACT_ATOMS: atom_id res chain seq x y z
N MET A 1 -42.19 -0.85 -29.74
CA MET A 1 -41.36 -0.30 -30.83
C MET A 1 -39.89 -0.38 -30.44
N VAL A 2 -39.14 -1.35 -30.99
CA VAL A 2 -37.68 -1.44 -30.82
C VAL A 2 -37.04 -0.49 -31.84
N ARG A 3 -36.39 0.57 -31.36
CA ARG A 3 -35.66 1.51 -32.23
C ARG A 3 -34.31 0.87 -32.56
N GLY A 4 -34.12 0.51 -33.83
CA GLY A 4 -32.92 -0.13 -34.34
C GLY A 4 -31.68 0.73 -34.07
N THR A 5 -30.62 0.11 -33.58
CA THR A 5 -29.31 0.73 -33.46
C THR A 5 -28.80 1.05 -34.87
N GLY A 6 -28.53 2.33 -35.13
CA GLY A 6 -28.07 2.81 -36.43
C GLY A 6 -26.75 2.18 -36.88
N LYS A 7 -26.41 2.41 -38.15
CA LYS A 7 -25.27 1.87 -38.93
C LYS A 7 -23.85 2.08 -38.36
N PHE A 8 -23.72 2.54 -37.11
CA PHE A 8 -22.45 2.78 -36.44
C PHE A 8 -22.33 1.87 -35.22
N LYS A 9 -21.28 1.03 -35.21
CA LYS A 9 -20.90 0.25 -34.03
C LYS A 9 -20.47 1.21 -32.93
N GLN A 10 -21.23 1.30 -31.84
CA GLN A 10 -20.77 2.00 -30.63
C GLN A 10 -19.56 1.23 -30.08
N LYS A 11 -18.35 1.73 -30.33
CA LYS A 11 -17.13 1.23 -29.69
C LYS A 11 -17.21 1.59 -28.21
N ARG A 12 -17.54 0.63 -27.34
CA ARG A 12 -17.43 0.81 -25.88
C ARG A 12 -15.95 0.78 -25.53
N GLY A 13 -15.44 1.91 -25.01
CA GLY A 13 -14.20 2.01 -24.24
C GLY A 13 -12.94 1.46 -24.91
N GLY A 14 -12.18 2.30 -25.60
CA GLY A 14 -10.76 2.03 -25.81
C GLY A 14 -10.02 2.12 -24.47
N GLY A 15 -9.11 1.17 -24.20
CA GLY A 15 -8.34 1.11 -22.96
C GLY A 15 -7.63 2.43 -22.63
N ARG A 16 -7.61 2.80 -21.35
CA ARG A 16 -6.90 3.99 -20.87
C ARG A 16 -5.41 3.66 -20.79
N ASN A 17 -4.61 4.28 -21.65
CA ASN A 17 -3.16 4.16 -21.58
C ASN A 17 -2.64 5.10 -20.48
N PHE A 18 -2.30 4.54 -19.32
CA PHE A 18 -1.53 5.27 -18.33
C PHE A 18 -0.06 5.20 -18.72
N SER A 19 0.57 6.34 -18.98
CA SER A 19 2.03 6.41 -19.12
C SER A 19 2.65 5.86 -17.83
N LYS A 20 3.41 4.77 -17.94
CA LYS A 20 4.01 4.03 -16.82
C LYS A 20 5.07 4.86 -16.05
N ASP A 21 5.36 6.08 -16.49
CA ASP A 21 6.40 6.95 -15.96
C ASP A 21 5.85 8.09 -15.10
N VAL A 22 5.20 7.73 -13.99
CA VAL A 22 4.96 8.67 -12.90
C VAL A 22 5.85 8.29 -11.72
N SER A 23 7.17 8.30 -11.94
CA SER A 23 8.13 8.24 -10.84
C SER A 23 8.17 9.62 -10.16
N PHE A 24 7.91 9.63 -8.85
CA PHE A 24 7.94 10.83 -8.02
C PHE A 24 9.36 11.35 -7.74
N ASP A 25 10.39 10.63 -8.18
CA ASP A 25 11.78 11.01 -7.98
C ASP A 25 12.31 11.80 -9.20
N ALA A 26 12.74 13.03 -8.95
CA ALA A 26 13.22 13.97 -9.97
C ALA A 26 14.44 13.43 -10.76
N ASN A 27 15.17 12.48 -10.18
CA ASN A 27 16.39 11.92 -10.77
C ASN A 27 16.11 10.83 -11.83
N GLU A 28 14.97 10.12 -11.76
CA GLU A 28 14.61 9.10 -12.75
C GLU A 28 13.99 9.69 -14.02
N ARG A 29 13.22 10.78 -13.89
CA ARG A 29 12.68 11.52 -15.03
C ARG A 29 13.76 12.04 -15.98
N ALA A 30 14.90 12.43 -15.44
CA ALA A 30 16.06 12.88 -16.21
C ALA A 30 16.76 11.75 -16.98
N LYS A 31 16.63 10.49 -16.53
CA LYS A 31 17.16 9.32 -17.24
C LYS A 31 16.22 8.81 -18.32
N ALA A 32 14.90 8.84 -18.07
CA ALA A 32 13.89 8.47 -19.06
C ALA A 32 13.95 9.38 -20.31
N ALA A 33 14.12 10.69 -20.11
CA ALA A 33 14.28 11.65 -21.21
C ALA A 33 15.54 11.43 -22.07
N ARG A 34 16.54 10.69 -21.57
CA ARG A 34 17.79 10.40 -22.30
C ARG A 34 17.78 9.07 -23.04
N ARG A 35 16.72 8.26 -22.88
CA ARG A 35 16.63 6.90 -23.44
C ARG A 35 15.69 6.81 -24.65
N GLY A 36 15.11 7.93 -25.09
CA GLY A 36 14.10 7.96 -26.15
C GLY A 36 14.64 8.30 -27.55
N GLU A 37 15.95 8.33 -27.78
CA GLU A 37 16.54 8.77 -29.06
C GLU A 37 17.26 7.68 -29.87
N ASP A 38 17.38 6.43 -29.39
CA ASP A 38 18.01 5.35 -30.13
C ASP A 38 17.23 4.05 -29.92
N GLU A 39 16.73 3.45 -31.01
CA GLU A 39 16.39 2.02 -31.26
C GLU A 39 15.08 1.87 -32.05
N ASP A 40 15.15 2.14 -33.37
CA ASP A 40 14.25 1.65 -34.41
C ASP A 40 15.11 0.81 -35.40
N GLU A 41 14.91 -0.52 -35.45
CA GLU A 41 15.23 -1.50 -36.53
C GLU A 41 15.28 -2.93 -35.91
N ASP A 42 14.20 -3.72 -35.99
CA ASP A 42 13.92 -4.79 -36.99
C ASP A 42 14.41 -6.20 -36.57
N ASP A 43 13.48 -7.13 -36.31
CA ASP A 43 13.50 -8.50 -36.88
C ASP A 43 12.16 -9.23 -36.61
N SER A 44 11.72 -9.97 -37.62
CA SER A 44 10.37 -10.50 -37.86
C SER A 44 10.35 -12.04 -37.89
N GLU A 45 9.18 -12.64 -37.59
CA GLU A 45 8.76 -14.05 -37.82
C GLU A 45 9.41 -15.14 -36.93
N GLU A 46 8.76 -16.20 -36.41
CA GLU A 46 7.59 -17.02 -36.77
C GLU A 46 7.17 -17.80 -35.48
N GLY A 47 5.94 -17.74 -34.99
CA GLY A 47 4.92 -18.80 -35.16
C GLY A 47 4.91 -19.91 -34.08
N SER A 48 4.01 -19.80 -33.09
CA SER A 48 3.41 -20.98 -32.45
C SER A 48 2.09 -20.59 -31.76
N GLU A 49 0.99 -21.04 -32.36
CA GLU A 49 -0.32 -21.08 -31.71
C GLU A 49 -0.35 -22.19 -30.65
N GLU A 50 -0.77 -21.87 -29.43
CA GLU A 50 -1.80 -22.65 -28.74
C GLU A 50 -2.48 -21.75 -27.70
N GLY A 51 -3.81 -21.67 -27.78
CA GLY A 51 -4.61 -20.75 -26.98
C GLY A 51 -4.86 -21.22 -25.55
N SER A 52 -5.05 -20.26 -24.64
CA SER A 52 -6.00 -20.41 -23.55
C SER A 52 -6.32 -19.03 -22.95
N GLU A 53 -7.52 -18.58 -23.32
CA GLU A 53 -8.50 -17.80 -22.56
C GLU A 53 -8.04 -17.05 -21.28
N GLU A 54 -8.18 -15.73 -21.37
CA GLU A 54 -8.80 -14.81 -20.40
C GLU A 54 -8.36 -14.80 -18.93
N GLU A 55 -7.92 -13.59 -18.58
CA GLU A 55 -8.43 -12.77 -17.48
C GLU A 55 -7.94 -13.09 -16.06
N SER A 56 -7.11 -12.14 -15.62
CA SER A 56 -7.39 -11.28 -14.47
C SER A 56 -7.70 -11.99 -13.15
N ASP A 57 -6.76 -11.90 -12.22
CA ASP A 57 -7.09 -11.30 -10.92
C ASP A 57 -5.80 -10.87 -10.22
N GLU A 58 -5.60 -9.55 -10.13
CA GLU A 58 -4.89 -8.94 -9.01
C GLU A 58 -5.90 -8.94 -7.85
N GLU A 59 -5.71 -9.90 -6.95
CA GLU A 59 -5.24 -9.61 -5.60
C GLU A 59 -6.22 -8.73 -4.83
N SER A 60 -6.97 -9.38 -3.94
CA SER A 60 -7.48 -8.68 -2.77
C SER A 60 -7.42 -9.56 -1.53
N SER A 61 -6.59 -9.08 -0.61
CA SER A 61 -6.77 -9.11 0.83
C SER A 61 -6.49 -10.43 1.57
N GLU A 62 -5.33 -10.42 2.22
CA GLU A 62 -5.03 -11.08 3.50
C GLU A 62 -6.24 -11.31 4.39
N GLY A 63 -6.32 -12.54 4.91
CA GLY A 63 -7.19 -12.95 5.99
C GLY A 63 -6.94 -14.42 6.26
N GLU A 64 -6.11 -14.71 7.26
CA GLU A 64 -5.77 -16.07 7.73
C GLU A 64 -7.02 -16.95 7.88
N GLN A 65 -7.24 -17.79 6.87
CA GLN A 65 -8.16 -18.91 6.94
C GLN A 65 -7.37 -20.12 6.46
N GLN A 66 -7.10 -21.01 7.42
CA GLN A 66 -6.71 -22.41 7.26
C GLN A 66 -6.59 -22.83 5.78
N GLU A 67 -5.38 -23.10 5.32
CA GLU A 67 -5.04 -23.45 3.95
C GLU A 67 -5.79 -24.71 3.48
N LEU A 68 -7.05 -24.55 3.11
CA LEU A 68 -7.81 -25.54 2.37
C LEU A 68 -7.28 -25.51 0.94
N THR A 69 -6.84 -26.66 0.46
CA THR A 69 -6.38 -26.80 -0.93
C THR A 69 -7.45 -26.29 -1.90
N ARG A 70 -7.03 -25.77 -3.05
CA ARG A 70 -7.93 -25.17 -4.07
C ARG A 70 -9.10 -26.11 -4.46
N ALA A 71 -8.88 -27.42 -4.39
CA ALA A 71 -9.89 -28.46 -4.59
C ALA A 71 -10.95 -28.48 -3.48
N GLN A 72 -10.53 -28.49 -2.22
CA GLN A 72 -11.44 -28.48 -1.06
C GLN A 72 -12.28 -27.21 -1.00
N ARG A 73 -11.71 -26.05 -1.38
CA ARG A 73 -12.43 -24.77 -1.45
C ARG A 73 -13.54 -24.78 -2.51
N ARG A 74 -13.30 -25.42 -3.65
CA ARG A 74 -14.29 -25.57 -4.74
C ARG A 74 -15.43 -26.50 -4.33
N GLU A 75 -15.13 -27.61 -3.65
CA GLU A 75 -16.17 -28.54 -3.19
C GLU A 75 -17.06 -27.93 -2.10
N MET A 76 -16.49 -27.17 -1.18
CA MET A 76 -17.27 -26.47 -0.15
C MET A 76 -18.19 -25.41 -0.77
N LYS A 77 -17.69 -24.63 -1.74
CA LYS A 77 -18.49 -23.65 -2.50
C LYS A 77 -19.59 -24.31 -3.35
N LYS A 78 -19.39 -25.55 -3.80
CA LYS A 78 -20.42 -26.31 -4.54
C LYS A 78 -21.49 -26.91 -3.62
N LYS A 79 -21.12 -27.27 -2.37
CA LYS A 79 -22.05 -27.76 -1.35
C LYS A 79 -22.85 -26.62 -0.69
N LEU A 80 -22.24 -25.45 -0.55
CA LEU A 80 -22.87 -24.21 -0.07
C LEU A 80 -23.37 -23.42 -1.28
N GLY A 81 -24.55 -23.77 -1.82
CA GLY A 81 -25.20 -23.04 -2.92
C GLY A 81 -25.29 -21.51 -2.67
N PRO A 82 -25.51 -20.69 -3.72
CA PRO A 82 -25.34 -19.24 -3.66
C PRO A 82 -26.26 -18.63 -2.60
N LYS A 83 -25.69 -18.27 -1.45
CA LYS A 83 -26.34 -17.36 -0.51
C LYS A 83 -26.18 -15.96 -1.07
N GLU A 84 -27.32 -15.37 -1.43
CA GLU A 84 -27.45 -13.99 -1.84
C GLU A 84 -26.70 -13.07 -0.88
N LYS A 85 -25.82 -12.26 -1.47
CA LYS A 85 -25.23 -11.11 -0.79
C LYS A 85 -26.34 -10.08 -0.59
N LYS A 86 -26.89 -10.00 0.63
CA LYS A 86 -27.56 -8.78 1.07
C LYS A 86 -26.48 -7.71 1.22
N LYS A 87 -26.58 -6.71 0.35
CA LYS A 87 -25.78 -5.48 0.36
C LYS A 87 -25.94 -4.78 1.69
N GLU A 88 -24.82 -4.39 2.27
CA GLU A 88 -24.71 -3.15 3.04
C GLU A 88 -24.68 -2.02 2.00
N ASP A 89 -25.72 -1.19 1.99
CA ASP A 89 -25.65 0.22 1.60
C ASP A 89 -25.95 0.96 2.90
N ASP A 90 -24.94 1.65 3.42
CA ASP A 90 -25.03 2.54 4.59
C ASP A 90 -24.50 3.90 4.10
N GLU A 91 -25.19 4.42 3.10
CA GLU A 91 -25.21 5.83 2.65
C GLU A 91 -26.65 6.20 2.26
N ASP A 92 -27.62 5.83 3.10
CA ASP A 92 -28.90 6.53 3.10
C ASP A 92 -28.91 7.44 4.34
N GLU A 93 -28.37 8.65 4.17
CA GLU A 93 -29.07 9.81 4.71
C GLU A 93 -30.47 9.76 4.08
N GLU A 94 -31.35 8.95 4.68
CA GLU A 94 -32.74 8.83 4.28
C GLU A 94 -33.33 10.24 4.48
N GLU A 95 -33.32 11.04 3.41
CA GLU A 95 -34.53 11.73 2.99
C GLU A 95 -35.63 10.64 2.97
N GLU A 96 -36.15 10.30 4.15
CA GLU A 96 -37.34 9.49 4.33
C GLU A 96 -38.39 10.26 3.53
N ASP A 97 -38.61 9.86 2.28
CA ASP A 97 -39.76 10.31 1.50
C ASP A 97 -40.96 10.22 2.44
N GLU A 98 -41.57 11.37 2.78
CA GLU A 98 -42.60 11.46 3.82
C GLU A 98 -43.79 10.52 3.51
N ASP A 99 -43.90 10.10 2.25
CA ASP A 99 -44.91 9.18 1.71
C ASP A 99 -44.56 7.68 1.85
N LEU A 100 -43.32 7.31 2.22
CA LEU A 100 -42.83 5.94 2.40
C LEU A 100 -42.60 5.55 3.88
N ILE A 101 -43.07 6.38 4.82
CA ILE A 101 -43.01 6.08 6.25
C ILE A 101 -43.93 4.89 6.55
N ASN A 102 -43.33 3.77 6.95
CA ASN A 102 -44.09 2.60 7.38
C ASN A 102 -44.95 2.96 8.61
N PRO A 103 -46.29 2.89 8.54
CA PRO A 103 -47.18 3.32 9.63
C PRO A 103 -47.09 2.46 10.90
N ASN A 104 -46.44 1.29 10.84
CA ASN A 104 -46.10 0.49 12.02
C ASN A 104 -44.73 0.82 12.62
N HIS A 105 -43.98 1.77 12.05
CA HIS A 105 -42.70 2.22 12.60
C HIS A 105 -42.94 3.18 13.77
N VAL A 106 -43.03 2.64 14.98
CA VAL A 106 -43.21 3.44 16.19
C VAL A 106 -41.85 3.98 16.66
N LYS A 107 -41.52 5.22 16.29
CA LYS A 107 -40.37 5.95 16.85
C LYS A 107 -40.59 6.15 18.36
N LYS A 108 -39.76 5.53 19.21
CA LYS A 108 -39.83 5.71 20.67
C LYS A 108 -39.60 7.17 21.02
N LYS A 109 -40.57 7.81 21.69
CA LYS A 109 -40.48 9.21 22.10
C LYS A 109 -39.63 9.31 23.38
N MET A 110 -38.48 9.97 23.29
CA MET A 110 -37.62 10.22 24.45
C MET A 110 -38.24 11.34 25.32
N ASN A 111 -38.17 11.18 26.65
CA ASN A 111 -38.62 12.21 27.59
C ASN A 111 -37.50 13.25 27.82
N ILE A 112 -37.88 14.49 28.15
CA ILE A 112 -36.94 15.61 28.38
C ILE A 112 -35.90 15.28 29.47
N SER A 113 -36.28 14.49 30.47
CA SER A 113 -35.39 14.00 31.55
C SER A 113 -34.28 13.07 31.04
N ASP A 114 -34.47 12.43 29.89
CA ASP A 114 -33.59 11.40 29.30
C ASP A 114 -32.54 12.00 28.34
N LEU A 115 -32.60 13.32 28.11
CA LEU A 115 -31.64 14.06 27.30
C LEU A 115 -30.39 14.50 28.10
N GLY A 116 -30.47 14.48 29.43
CA GLY A 116 -29.36 14.86 30.32
C GLY A 116 -28.58 13.69 30.93
N ALA A 117 -29.07 12.45 30.79
CA ALA A 117 -28.40 11.27 31.31
C ALA A 117 -27.35 10.75 30.30
N PRO A 118 -26.16 10.35 30.75
CA PRO A 118 -25.18 9.73 29.87
C PRO A 118 -25.79 8.44 29.30
N ARG A 119 -26.09 8.44 28.00
CA ARG A 119 -26.56 7.24 27.32
C ARG A 119 -25.46 6.19 27.38
N GLU A 120 -25.79 5.03 27.95
CA GLU A 120 -24.93 3.87 27.85
C GLU A 120 -24.78 3.54 26.37
N LEU A 121 -23.53 3.53 25.89
CA LEU A 121 -23.23 3.23 24.50
C LEU A 121 -23.86 1.89 24.12
N THR A 122 -24.51 1.86 22.96
CA THR A 122 -25.05 0.61 22.46
C THR A 122 -23.94 -0.42 22.35
N ARG A 123 -24.25 -1.72 22.44
CA ARG A 123 -23.23 -2.78 22.34
C ARG A 123 -22.32 -2.60 21.13
N ARG A 124 -22.91 -2.19 19.99
CA ARG A 124 -22.18 -1.87 18.75
C ARG A 124 -21.24 -0.69 18.93
N GLU A 125 -21.69 0.41 19.53
CA GLU A 125 -20.85 1.58 19.81
C GLU A 125 -19.71 1.26 20.79
N ARG A 126 -19.95 0.41 21.79
CA ARG A 126 -18.90 -0.02 22.72
C ARG A 126 -17.82 -0.84 22.01
N GLU A 127 -18.22 -1.81 21.19
CA GLU A 127 -17.28 -2.64 20.41
C GLU A 127 -16.51 -1.77 19.37
N GLN A 128 -17.16 -0.79 18.75
CA GLN A 128 -16.50 0.15 17.83
C GLN A 128 -15.48 1.05 18.55
N LYS A 129 -15.82 1.60 19.72
CA LYS A 129 -14.85 2.39 20.52
C LYS A 129 -13.68 1.54 21.00
N GLU A 130 -13.92 0.32 21.45
CA GLU A 130 -12.84 -0.58 21.85
C GLU A 130 -11.92 -0.92 20.68
N LYS A 131 -12.48 -1.14 19.49
CA LYS A 131 -11.70 -1.34 18.26
C LYS A 131 -10.85 -0.11 17.90
N GLN A 132 -11.42 1.09 18.00
CA GLN A 132 -10.69 2.35 17.79
C GLN A 132 -9.56 2.50 18.82
N GLU A 133 -9.85 2.31 20.10
CA GLU A 133 -8.86 2.37 21.16
C GLU A 133 -7.74 1.33 20.99
N ALA A 134 -8.06 0.12 20.52
CA ALA A 134 -7.08 -0.92 20.26
C ALA A 134 -6.14 -0.52 19.11
N GLN A 135 -6.69 0.06 18.04
CA GLN A 135 -5.91 0.61 16.94
C GLN A 135 -5.02 1.77 17.40
N ASP A 136 -5.55 2.70 18.20
CA ASP A 136 -4.79 3.82 18.75
C ASP A 136 -3.66 3.34 19.69
N LYS A 137 -3.94 2.34 20.53
CA LYS A 137 -2.93 1.71 21.39
C LYS A 137 -1.83 1.05 20.55
N TYR A 138 -2.21 0.31 19.50
CA TYR A 138 -1.26 -0.28 18.57
C TYR A 138 -0.41 0.79 17.88
N TRP A 139 -1.03 1.82 17.30
CA TRP A 139 -0.34 2.94 16.67
C TRP A 139 0.61 3.64 17.62
N LYS A 140 0.16 3.91 18.85
CA LYS A 140 0.98 4.52 19.90
C LYS A 140 2.20 3.65 20.24
N LEU A 141 2.03 2.33 20.36
CA LEU A 141 3.14 1.40 20.59
C LEU A 141 4.07 1.30 19.38
N HIS A 142 3.52 1.36 18.17
CA HIS A 142 4.29 1.31 16.92
C HIS A 142 5.17 2.55 16.77
N VAL A 143 4.60 3.74 16.99
CA VAL A 143 5.34 5.01 17.00
C VAL A 143 6.41 5.02 18.10
N GLN A 144 6.14 4.40 19.25
CA GLN A 144 7.15 4.22 20.31
C GLN A 144 8.25 3.20 19.97
N GLY A 145 8.15 2.48 18.84
CA GLY A 145 9.12 1.45 18.46
C GLY A 145 8.98 0.15 19.25
N LYS A 146 7.85 -0.09 19.92
CA LYS A 146 7.64 -1.24 20.80
C LYS A 146 6.98 -2.43 20.13
N THR A 147 6.33 -2.23 18.98
CA THR A 147 5.83 -3.33 18.15
C THR A 147 7.00 -4.06 17.51
N ASP A 148 6.83 -5.35 17.21
CA ASP A 148 7.93 -6.18 16.69
C ASP A 148 8.37 -5.73 15.29
N GLN A 149 7.43 -5.21 14.50
CA GLN A 149 7.73 -4.54 13.22
C GLN A 149 8.63 -3.32 13.42
N ALA A 150 8.25 -2.39 14.30
CA ALA A 150 9.03 -1.17 14.52
C ALA A 150 10.40 -1.48 15.15
N LYS A 151 10.50 -2.50 16.03
CA LYS A 151 11.79 -2.98 16.54
C LYS A 151 12.68 -3.52 15.43
N ALA A 152 12.12 -4.30 14.50
CA ALA A 152 12.85 -4.85 13.36
C ALA A 152 13.40 -3.71 12.48
N ASP A 153 12.57 -2.70 12.18
CA ASP A 153 12.98 -1.53 11.41
C ASP A 153 14.06 -0.71 12.11
N LEU A 154 13.91 -0.46 13.42
CA LEU A 154 14.93 0.20 14.23
C LEU A 154 16.25 -0.59 14.23
N SER A 155 16.19 -1.92 14.33
CA SER A 155 17.38 -2.77 14.28
C SER A 155 18.07 -2.71 12.91
N ARG A 156 17.29 -2.66 11.82
CA ARG A 156 17.80 -2.50 10.45
C ARG A 156 18.47 -1.15 10.29
N LEU A 157 17.83 -0.07 10.75
CA LEU A 157 18.40 1.27 10.74
C LEU A 157 19.66 1.37 11.60
N ALA A 158 19.71 0.70 12.76
CA ALA A 158 20.89 0.65 13.61
C ALA A 158 22.08 -0.02 12.91
N LYS A 159 21.87 -1.13 12.20
CA LYS A 159 22.91 -1.77 11.38
C LYS A 159 23.47 -0.82 10.32
N ILE A 160 22.59 -0.14 9.58
CA ILE A 160 23.00 0.83 8.55
C ILE A 160 23.78 2.00 9.18
N ARG A 161 23.34 2.51 10.34
CA ARG A 161 24.08 3.57 11.05
C ARG A 161 25.47 3.09 11.46
N ALA A 162 25.59 1.89 12.03
CA ALA A 162 26.86 1.30 12.42
C ALA A 162 27.79 1.07 11.22
N GLU A 163 27.27 0.58 10.09
CA GLU A 163 28.05 0.41 8.86
C GLU A 163 28.55 1.75 8.30
N ARG A 164 27.69 2.78 8.31
CA ARG A 164 28.06 4.13 7.88
C ARG A 164 29.11 4.74 8.80
N GLU A 165 28.95 4.61 10.11
CA GLU A 165 29.91 5.11 11.09
C GLU A 165 31.25 4.39 10.96
N ALA A 166 31.25 3.06 10.83
CA ALA A 166 32.46 2.27 10.60
C ALA A 166 33.15 2.66 9.29
N ALA A 167 32.39 2.88 8.21
CA ALA A 167 32.95 3.34 6.93
C ALA A 167 33.52 4.76 7.04
N GLN A 168 32.86 5.67 7.75
CA GLN A 168 33.36 7.01 8.01
C GLN A 168 34.61 6.99 8.89
N ALA A 169 34.64 6.15 9.93
CA ALA A 169 35.80 5.97 10.79
C ALA A 169 36.99 5.40 10.01
N LYS A 170 36.77 4.39 9.16
CA LYS A 170 37.81 3.85 8.25
C LYS A 170 38.34 4.93 7.30
N ARG A 171 37.46 5.71 6.67
CA ARG A 171 37.87 6.82 5.79
C ARG A 171 38.67 7.89 6.55
N LYS A 172 38.26 8.24 7.77
CA LYS A 172 39.00 9.20 8.61
C LYS A 172 40.37 8.66 9.02
N ALA A 173 40.45 7.41 9.49
CA ALA A 173 41.70 6.77 9.87
C ALA A 173 42.68 6.64 8.68
N GLU A 174 42.20 6.28 7.48
CA GLU A 174 43.02 6.25 6.27
C GLU A 174 43.49 7.64 5.85
N ALA A 175 42.65 8.67 5.99
CA ALA A 175 43.03 10.05 5.70
C ALA A 175 44.08 10.55 6.69
N GLU A 176 43.91 10.31 7.99
CA GLU A 176 44.87 10.67 9.03
C GLU A 176 46.20 9.93 8.85
N ALA A 177 46.19 8.63 8.54
CA ALA A 177 47.40 7.88 8.24
C ALA A 177 48.16 8.43 7.02
N LYS A 178 47.44 8.80 5.95
CA LYS A 178 48.04 9.44 4.77
C LYS A 178 48.63 10.81 5.10
N VAL A 179 47.97 11.60 5.95
CA VAL A 179 48.48 12.90 6.39
C VAL A 179 49.73 12.71 7.25
N GLN A 180 49.71 11.81 8.23
CA GLN A 180 50.87 11.51 9.06
C GLN A 180 52.06 10.99 8.24
N GLU A 181 51.82 10.12 7.25
CA GLU A 181 52.87 9.64 6.35
C GLU A 181 53.43 10.78 5.48
N ALA A 182 52.57 11.66 4.97
CA ALA A 182 53.00 12.83 4.20
C ALA A 182 53.79 13.82 5.07
N GLU A 183 53.39 14.03 6.32
CA GLU A 183 54.10 14.86 7.28
C GLU A 183 55.45 14.24 7.67
N ALA A 184 55.50 12.93 7.97
CA ALA A 184 56.74 12.22 8.25
C ALA A 184 57.70 12.28 7.04
N LYS A 185 57.20 12.10 5.81
CA LYS A 185 57.98 12.27 4.57
C LYS A 185 58.50 13.70 4.43
N LYS A 186 57.68 14.72 4.69
CA LYS A 186 58.10 16.14 4.67
C LYS A 186 59.17 16.43 5.72
N GLN A 187 58.99 15.94 6.95
CA GLN A 187 59.97 16.12 8.03
C GLN A 187 61.30 15.42 7.72
N ALA A 188 61.27 14.20 7.19
CA ALA A 188 62.47 13.49 6.76
C ALA A 188 63.20 14.21 5.61
N GLN A 189 62.47 14.79 4.65
CA GLN A 189 63.06 15.61 3.60
C GLN A 189 63.68 16.91 4.13
N LEU A 190 63.03 17.56 5.10
CA LEU A 190 63.58 18.76 5.76
C LEU A 190 64.84 18.45 6.57
N ALA A 191 64.87 17.30 7.27
CA ALA A 191 66.05 16.87 8.01
C ALA A 191 67.23 16.59 7.07
N LYS A 192 67.01 15.89 5.95
CA LYS A 192 68.04 15.64 4.92
C LYS A 192 68.57 16.90 4.24
N LYS A 193 67.77 17.97 4.16
CA LYS A 193 68.22 19.26 3.59
C LYS A 193 69.05 20.10 4.56
N LYS A 194 69.01 19.80 5.86
CA LYS A 194 69.76 20.53 6.89
C LYS A 194 71.14 19.93 7.21
N THR A 195 71.36 18.67 6.82
CA THR A 195 72.66 17.98 6.86
C THR A 195 73.43 18.24 5.58
#